data_AF-A0AAE2C6U5-F1
#
_entry.id   AF-A0AAE2C6U5-F1
#
_cell.length_a   1.000
_cell.length_b   1.000
_cell.length_c   1.000
_cell.angle_alpha   90.00
_cell.angle_beta   90.00
_cell.angle_gamma   90.00
#
_symmetry.space_group_name_H-M   'P 1'
#
loop_
_entity.id
_entity.type
_entity.pdbx_description
1 polymer ?
#
loop_
_entity_poly.entity_id
_entity_poly.type
_entity_poly.pdbx_seq_one_letter_code
_entity_poly.pdbx_strand_id
1 'polypeptide(L)'
;MAILSLPMVTAILKKPPKNCRRHLSFLLTGGQRINRGSCLLFRPKRFSSGAHSSSVSTPVEQDKQKPSSSLSSSALTFQQAIQRLQEYWASVGCAVMQCSNTEVGAGTMNPLTFLGFLVQNHGMLRKYVEPSIRPDDSRYGENPNRLQRHTQFQVILKPDPGNSQDLFIRSLSALGINVNDHDIRFVEDNWESPVRRCDQDTSVIACLISLLFGYPCLLVLGAWGLGWEIWMDGMEITQFTYFQQAGSLQLMPVSVEITYGLERILMLLQGVDHFKKIQYADGITYGELFLENELITN
;
A
#
# COMPACT_ATOMS: atom_id res chain seq x y z
N MET A 1 -10.84 -14.54 -48.16
CA MET A 1 -10.71 -15.95 -47.75
C MET A 1 -10.93 -16.02 -46.24
N ALA A 2 -12.02 -16.67 -45.80
CA ALA A 2 -12.40 -17.16 -44.46
C ALA A 2 -12.25 -16.18 -43.26
N ILE A 3 -13.31 -15.59 -42.67
CA ILE A 3 -14.34 -16.18 -41.79
C ILE A 3 -13.81 -17.27 -40.85
N LEU A 4 -13.54 -16.90 -39.60
CA LEU A 4 -13.61 -17.78 -38.44
C LEU A 4 -14.42 -17.08 -37.34
N SER A 5 -15.70 -17.45 -37.28
CA SER A 5 -16.62 -17.20 -36.19
C SER A 5 -16.31 -18.13 -35.01
N LEU A 6 -16.15 -17.59 -33.80
CA LEU A 6 -16.31 -18.35 -32.55
C LEU A 6 -17.47 -17.77 -31.73
N PRO A 7 -18.51 -18.56 -31.44
CA PRO A 7 -19.57 -18.23 -30.49
C PRO A 7 -19.34 -18.97 -29.16
N MET A 8 -19.25 -18.23 -28.06
CA MET A 8 -19.37 -18.63 -26.64
C MET A 8 -18.61 -17.53 -25.87
N VAL A 9 -19.21 -16.65 -25.09
CA VAL A 9 -19.82 -16.92 -23.79
C VAL A 9 -20.83 -15.79 -23.49
N THR A 10 -22.11 -16.05 -23.68
CA THR A 10 -23.19 -15.24 -23.10
C THR A 10 -24.11 -16.16 -22.30
N ALA A 11 -23.63 -16.60 -21.14
CA ALA A 11 -24.46 -17.26 -20.15
C ALA A 11 -23.73 -17.28 -18.80
N ILE A 12 -23.88 -16.23 -17.98
CA ILE A 12 -24.06 -16.29 -16.52
C ILE A 12 -24.56 -14.90 -16.14
N LEU A 13 -25.89 -14.78 -15.98
CA LEU A 13 -26.58 -13.86 -15.06
C LEU A 13 -28.09 -14.18 -15.17
N LYS A 14 -28.47 -15.40 -14.80
CA LYS A 14 -29.87 -15.77 -14.61
C LYS A 14 -30.15 -15.75 -13.10
N LYS A 15 -30.87 -14.73 -12.64
CA LYS A 15 -31.37 -14.64 -11.25
C LYS A 15 -32.20 -15.90 -10.92
N PRO A 16 -32.09 -16.50 -9.71
CA PRO A 16 -32.96 -17.58 -9.31
C PRO A 16 -34.36 -17.05 -8.93
N PRO A 17 -35.46 -17.72 -9.32
CA PRO A 17 -36.81 -17.34 -8.91
C PRO A 17 -37.13 -17.82 -7.48
N LYS A 18 -38.04 -17.06 -6.86
CA LYS A 18 -38.51 -17.18 -5.47
C LYS A 18 -39.50 -18.35 -5.29
N ASN A 19 -39.43 -18.97 -4.11
CA ASN A 19 -40.46 -19.76 -3.41
C ASN A 19 -40.91 -21.10 -4.00
N CYS A 20 -40.61 -22.19 -3.27
CA CYS A 20 -41.62 -23.21 -3.00
C CYS A 20 -41.32 -23.93 -1.66
N ARG A 21 -42.19 -23.72 -0.66
CA ARG A 21 -42.34 -24.58 0.51
C ARG A 21 -43.00 -25.88 0.05
N ARG A 22 -42.50 -27.04 0.51
CA ARG A 22 -43.33 -28.11 1.08
C ARG A 22 -42.47 -29.20 1.75
N HIS A 23 -42.94 -29.60 2.93
CA HIS A 23 -42.52 -30.73 3.74
C HIS A 23 -42.44 -32.05 2.96
N LEU A 24 -41.47 -32.90 3.31
CA LEU A 24 -41.80 -34.22 3.89
C LEU A 24 -40.63 -34.77 4.71
N SER A 25 -41.02 -35.50 5.74
CA SER A 25 -40.27 -35.96 6.90
C SER A 25 -39.93 -37.46 6.84
N PHE A 26 -39.07 -37.91 7.78
CA PHE A 26 -38.83 -39.31 8.22
C PHE A 26 -38.02 -40.19 7.22
N LEU A 27 -36.97 -40.93 7.60
CA LEU A 27 -36.74 -41.78 8.77
C LEU A 27 -35.26 -41.84 9.22
N LEU A 28 -35.09 -42.01 10.53
CA LEU A 28 -33.86 -42.33 11.26
C LEU A 28 -33.28 -43.70 10.90
N THR A 29 -31.96 -43.88 11.10
CA THR A 29 -31.40 -44.87 12.04
C THR A 29 -29.87 -44.73 12.13
N GLY A 30 -29.31 -44.90 13.34
CA GLY A 30 -27.87 -45.12 13.56
C GLY A 30 -27.19 -44.10 14.47
N GLY A 31 -27.52 -44.10 15.76
CA GLY A 31 -26.77 -43.33 16.76
C GLY A 31 -25.51 -44.05 17.24
N GLN A 32 -24.48 -43.27 17.57
CA GLN A 32 -23.62 -43.52 18.74
C GLN A 32 -23.17 -42.20 19.34
N ARG A 33 -23.12 -42.20 20.67
CA ARG A 33 -23.07 -41.06 21.58
C ARG A 33 -21.80 -41.24 22.41
N ILE A 34 -20.86 -40.28 22.42
CA ILE A 34 -19.79 -40.22 23.43
C ILE A 34 -19.61 -38.78 23.90
N ASN A 35 -19.26 -38.68 25.19
CA ASN A 35 -19.55 -37.65 26.16
C ASN A 35 -18.49 -36.54 26.27
N ARG A 36 -18.90 -35.51 26.99
CA ARG A 36 -18.18 -34.28 27.40
C ARG A 36 -16.87 -34.53 28.16
N GLY A 37 -15.94 -33.58 28.01
CA GLY A 37 -15.09 -33.09 29.10
C GLY A 37 -13.59 -33.24 28.88
N SER A 38 -12.88 -32.14 28.63
CA SER A 38 -11.79 -31.64 29.49
C SER A 38 -11.05 -30.48 28.85
N CYS A 39 -11.02 -29.38 29.60
CA CYS A 39 -10.22 -28.18 29.38
C CYS A 39 -8.75 -28.51 29.66
N LEU A 40 -7.85 -28.30 28.70
CA LEU A 40 -6.41 -28.45 28.89
C LEU A 40 -5.75 -27.06 28.84
N LEU A 41 -5.38 -26.61 30.03
CA LEU A 41 -4.49 -25.47 30.31
C LEU A 41 -3.09 -25.75 29.75
N PHE A 42 -2.62 -24.89 28.84
CA PHE A 42 -1.21 -24.83 28.45
C PHE A 42 -0.44 -23.97 29.47
N ARG A 43 0.51 -24.59 30.19
CA ARG A 43 1.52 -23.92 31.03
C ARG A 43 2.87 -23.87 30.29
N PRO A 44 3.68 -22.81 30.46
CA PRO A 44 4.94 -22.63 29.74
C PRO A 44 6.09 -23.43 30.37
N LYS A 45 6.96 -24.00 29.53
CA LYS A 45 8.21 -24.65 29.96
C LYS A 45 9.29 -23.59 30.23
N ARG A 46 9.74 -23.50 31.48
CA ARG A 46 11.04 -22.95 31.90
C ARG A 46 11.97 -24.14 32.10
N PHE A 47 13.19 -24.08 31.55
CA PHE A 47 14.28 -24.97 31.96
C PHE A 47 15.59 -24.19 32.10
N SER A 48 16.35 -24.62 33.10
CA SER A 48 17.39 -23.92 33.84
C SER A 48 18.81 -24.07 33.28
N SER A 49 19.65 -23.14 33.73
CA SER A 49 21.11 -23.07 33.66
C SER A 49 21.85 -24.35 34.09
N GLY A 50 22.95 -24.65 33.39
CA GLY A 50 24.04 -25.53 33.83
C GLY A 50 25.39 -24.86 33.58
N ALA A 51 26.27 -24.90 34.59
CA ALA A 51 27.61 -24.30 34.64
C ALA A 51 28.71 -25.39 34.68
N HIS A 52 29.98 -24.93 34.63
CA HIS A 52 31.30 -25.60 34.69
C HIS A 52 32.01 -25.75 33.33
N SER A 53 33.31 -25.49 33.14
CA SER A 53 34.44 -25.12 34.02
C SER A 53 35.64 -24.62 33.17
N SER A 54 36.62 -24.05 33.86
CA SER A 54 37.78 -23.22 33.46
C SER A 54 39.11 -23.92 33.08
N SER A 55 39.96 -23.25 32.29
CA SER A 55 41.46 -23.28 32.31
C SER A 55 42.03 -22.05 31.51
N VAL A 56 42.69 -21.04 32.09
CA VAL A 56 44.11 -20.83 32.54
C VAL A 56 45.07 -20.20 31.47
N SER A 57 45.36 -18.89 31.68
CA SER A 57 46.57 -18.02 31.47
C SER A 57 47.39 -18.01 30.16
N THR A 58 47.77 -16.86 29.56
CA THR A 58 48.78 -15.87 30.01
C THR A 58 48.77 -14.58 29.13
N PRO A 59 49.43 -13.46 29.53
CA PRO A 59 49.13 -12.10 29.06
C PRO A 59 50.04 -11.57 27.95
N VAL A 60 49.49 -10.75 27.05
CA VAL A 60 50.25 -9.85 26.16
C VAL A 60 49.54 -8.50 26.08
N GLU A 61 50.36 -7.45 26.14
CA GLU A 61 50.08 -6.03 26.23
C GLU A 61 49.80 -5.41 24.84
N GLN A 62 49.08 -4.27 24.82
CA GLN A 62 48.77 -3.38 23.68
C GLN A 62 47.63 -3.88 22.75
N ASP A 63 46.52 -3.16 22.54
CA ASP A 63 46.45 -1.79 22.02
C ASP A 63 45.12 -1.11 22.44
N LYS A 64 45.16 0.19 22.72
CA LYS A 64 43.97 0.99 23.06
C LYS A 64 43.18 1.28 21.79
N GLN A 65 42.37 0.33 21.34
CA GLN A 65 41.29 0.62 20.41
C GLN A 65 40.16 1.36 21.13
N LYS A 66 40.21 2.68 20.96
CA LYS A 66 39.12 3.63 21.15
C LYS A 66 37.83 3.04 20.56
N PRO A 67 36.72 2.92 21.32
CA PRO A 67 35.44 2.57 20.69
C PRO A 67 35.11 3.68 19.70
N SER A 68 35.14 3.28 18.43
CA SER A 68 34.74 4.08 17.29
C SER A 68 33.31 4.56 17.49
N SER A 69 33.14 5.86 17.29
CA SER A 69 31.91 6.52 16.86
C SER A 69 30.63 6.12 17.60
N SER A 70 30.26 6.97 18.55
CA SER A 70 28.86 7.25 18.89
C SER A 70 27.99 7.22 17.62
N LEU A 71 27.11 6.22 17.52
CA LEU A 71 25.99 6.23 16.58
C LEU A 71 25.16 7.48 16.89
N SER A 72 25.44 8.58 16.19
CA SER A 72 24.45 9.62 15.98
C SER A 72 23.19 8.91 15.50
N SER A 73 22.03 9.18 16.09
CA SER A 73 20.74 8.66 15.66
C SER A 73 20.64 8.71 14.13
N SER A 74 20.94 7.60 13.47
CA SER A 74 21.12 7.57 12.03
C SER A 74 19.74 7.76 11.42
N ALA A 75 19.58 8.82 10.62
CA ALA A 75 18.33 9.10 9.94
C ALA A 75 17.82 7.84 9.21
N LEU A 76 16.51 7.64 9.24
CA LEU A 76 15.87 6.43 8.71
C LEU A 76 16.18 6.26 7.23
N THR A 77 16.65 5.08 6.81
CA THR A 77 16.88 4.81 5.37
C THR A 77 15.55 4.58 4.64
N PHE A 78 15.55 4.72 3.31
CA PHE A 78 14.35 4.52 2.48
C PHE A 78 13.75 3.13 2.66
N GLN A 79 14.60 2.09 2.66
CA GLN A 79 14.18 0.73 2.89
C GLN A 79 13.56 0.54 4.28
N GLN A 80 14.17 1.12 5.31
CA GLN A 80 13.64 1.04 6.68
C GLN A 80 12.30 1.79 6.82
N ALA A 81 12.12 2.92 6.12
CA ALA A 81 10.86 3.65 6.11
C ALA A 81 9.71 2.84 5.50
N ILE A 82 9.97 2.16 4.37
CA ILE A 82 9.00 1.23 3.78
C ILE A 82 8.64 0.13 4.78
N GLN A 83 9.64 -0.50 5.40
CA GLN A 83 9.41 -1.58 6.37
C GLN A 83 8.57 -1.11 7.55
N ARG A 84 8.89 0.06 8.14
CA ARG A 84 8.13 0.63 9.25
C ARG A 84 6.69 0.97 8.90
N LEU A 85 6.45 1.54 7.71
CA LEU A 85 5.08 1.80 7.25
C LEU A 85 4.31 0.50 7.01
N GLN A 86 4.96 -0.52 6.43
CA GLN A 86 4.34 -1.84 6.26
C GLN A 86 3.97 -2.45 7.61
N GLU A 87 4.88 -2.43 8.59
CA GLU A 87 4.65 -2.94 9.93
C GLU A 87 3.54 -2.17 10.66
N TYR A 88 3.60 -0.83 10.64
CA TYR A 88 2.59 0.03 11.25
C TYR A 88 1.19 -0.29 10.71
N TRP A 89 1.01 -0.23 9.40
CA TRP A 89 -0.29 -0.51 8.81
C TRP A 89 -0.68 -2.00 8.92
N ALA A 90 0.28 -2.92 9.16
CA ALA A 90 -0.04 -4.32 9.48
C ALA A 90 -0.70 -4.41 10.84
N SER A 91 -0.17 -3.68 11.81
CA SER A 91 -0.71 -3.61 13.17
C SER A 91 -2.12 -3.01 13.22
N VAL A 92 -2.46 -2.13 12.26
CA VAL A 92 -3.80 -1.55 12.07
C VAL A 92 -4.77 -2.55 11.42
N GLY A 93 -4.28 -3.65 10.86
CA GLY A 93 -5.07 -4.70 10.20
C GLY A 93 -5.05 -4.65 8.67
N CYS A 94 -4.19 -3.85 8.04
CA CYS A 94 -4.04 -3.82 6.58
C CYS A 94 -3.24 -5.02 6.06
N ALA A 95 -3.83 -5.74 5.11
CA ALA A 95 -3.14 -6.76 4.33
C ALA A 95 -2.00 -6.13 3.52
N VAL A 96 -0.81 -6.73 3.59
CA VAL A 96 0.35 -6.33 2.77
C VAL A 96 0.15 -6.89 1.36
N MET A 97 0.00 -6.01 0.38
CA MET A 97 -0.09 -6.38 -1.03
C MET A 97 1.24 -6.10 -1.74
N GLN A 98 1.40 -6.62 -2.96
CA GLN A 98 2.53 -6.32 -3.83
C GLN A 98 2.16 -5.23 -4.83
N CYS A 99 3.18 -4.58 -5.40
CA CYS A 99 2.99 -3.63 -6.49
C CYS A 99 2.37 -4.29 -7.72
N SER A 100 1.84 -3.48 -8.63
CA SER A 100 1.43 -3.97 -9.94
C SER A 100 2.65 -4.50 -10.71
N ASN A 101 2.44 -5.52 -11.54
CA ASN A 101 3.44 -5.98 -12.49
C ASN A 101 3.43 -5.17 -13.80
N THR A 102 2.45 -4.27 -13.95
CA THR A 102 2.28 -3.38 -15.10
C THR A 102 2.51 -1.94 -14.66
N GLU A 103 3.11 -1.14 -15.53
CA GLU A 103 3.36 0.28 -15.29
C GLU A 103 2.05 1.03 -15.02
N VAL A 104 2.04 1.80 -13.94
CA VAL A 104 0.89 2.62 -13.51
C VAL A 104 1.35 4.00 -13.09
N GLY A 105 0.52 5.03 -13.28
CA GLY A 105 0.85 6.41 -12.89
C GLY A 105 0.53 6.76 -11.44
N ALA A 106 -0.20 5.89 -10.74
CA ALA A 106 -0.53 6.00 -9.32
C ALA A 106 -0.98 4.65 -8.76
N GLY A 107 -0.85 4.46 -7.44
CA GLY A 107 -1.39 3.30 -6.70
C GLY A 107 -2.88 3.08 -6.93
N THR A 108 -3.66 4.14 -7.13
CA THR A 108 -5.10 4.07 -7.46
C THR A 108 -5.40 3.19 -8.68
N MET A 109 -4.48 3.16 -9.66
CA MET A 109 -4.62 2.38 -10.90
C MET A 109 -4.22 0.90 -10.74
N ASN A 110 -3.62 0.51 -9.61
CA ASN A 110 -3.33 -0.89 -9.34
C ASN A 110 -4.66 -1.68 -9.35
N PRO A 111 -4.75 -2.80 -10.08
CA PRO A 111 -5.98 -3.60 -10.16
C PRO A 111 -6.54 -4.00 -8.79
N LEU A 112 -5.67 -4.21 -7.79
CA LEU A 112 -6.06 -4.54 -6.42
C LEU A 112 -6.82 -3.41 -5.72
N THR A 113 -6.55 -2.16 -6.10
CA THR A 113 -7.24 -0.98 -5.57
C THR A 113 -8.50 -0.71 -6.35
N PHE A 114 -8.37 -0.55 -7.66
CA PHE A 114 -9.49 -0.20 -8.52
C PHE A 114 -10.62 -1.25 -8.48
N LEU A 115 -10.30 -2.54 -8.71
CA LEU A 115 -11.31 -3.60 -8.60
C LEU A 115 -11.76 -3.80 -7.16
N GLY A 116 -10.86 -3.56 -6.20
CA GLY A 116 -11.17 -3.59 -4.77
C GLY A 116 -12.21 -2.55 -4.37
N PHE A 117 -12.29 -1.40 -5.05
CA PHE A 117 -13.36 -0.43 -4.86
C PHE A 117 -14.70 -0.95 -5.38
N LEU A 118 -14.71 -1.65 -6.52
CA LEU A 118 -15.95 -2.16 -7.12
C LEU A 118 -16.54 -3.35 -6.36
N VAL A 119 -15.72 -4.16 -5.69
CA VAL A 119 -16.21 -5.29 -4.89
C VAL A 119 -16.86 -4.78 -3.59
N GLN A 120 -18.17 -4.98 -3.47
CA GLN A 120 -18.99 -4.49 -2.33
C GLN A 120 -18.96 -5.38 -1.08
N ASN A 121 -18.58 -6.66 -1.20
CA ASN A 121 -18.90 -7.67 -0.18
C ASN A 121 -17.81 -7.95 0.87
N HIS A 122 -16.64 -7.33 0.79
CA HIS A 122 -15.56 -7.57 1.76
C HIS A 122 -14.87 -6.25 2.13
N GLY A 123 -15.12 -5.78 3.35
CA GLY A 123 -14.30 -4.72 3.95
C GLY A 123 -12.86 -5.24 4.02
N MET A 124 -11.94 -4.59 3.33
CA MET A 124 -10.56 -5.03 3.23
C MET A 124 -9.65 -3.82 3.24
N LEU A 125 -8.87 -3.72 4.31
CA LEU A 125 -7.81 -2.75 4.45
C LEU A 125 -6.56 -3.29 3.75
N ARG A 126 -5.93 -2.50 2.89
CA ARG A 126 -4.77 -2.91 2.10
C ARG A 126 -3.71 -1.85 2.16
N LYS A 127 -2.46 -2.28 2.03
CA LYS A 127 -1.31 -1.41 1.87
C LYS A 127 -0.30 -2.03 0.92
N TYR A 128 0.46 -1.21 0.21
CA TYR A 128 1.58 -1.67 -0.61
C TYR A 128 2.43 -0.48 -1.05
N VAL A 129 3.61 -0.80 -1.57
CA VAL A 129 4.47 0.16 -2.26
C VAL A 129 4.15 0.08 -3.74
N GLU A 130 3.98 1.23 -4.41
CA GLU A 130 3.74 1.30 -5.85
C GLU A 130 4.76 2.23 -6.52
N PRO A 131 5.71 1.68 -7.30
CA PRO A 131 6.50 2.48 -8.22
C PRO A 131 5.58 3.07 -9.29
N SER A 132 5.41 4.39 -9.26
CA SER A 132 4.50 5.12 -10.14
C SER A 132 5.29 5.84 -11.23
N ILE A 133 4.84 5.73 -12.48
CA ILE A 133 5.50 6.30 -13.65
C ILE A 133 4.62 7.39 -14.28
N ARG A 134 5.16 8.60 -14.36
CA ARG A 134 4.56 9.80 -14.94
C ARG A 134 5.56 10.44 -15.91
N PRO A 135 5.55 10.07 -17.20
CA PRO A 135 6.55 10.55 -18.15
C PRO A 135 6.64 12.08 -18.25
N ASP A 136 5.49 12.77 -18.17
CA ASP A 136 5.41 14.25 -18.20
C ASP A 136 6.14 14.93 -17.02
N ASP A 137 6.41 14.17 -15.96
CA ASP A 137 7.10 14.64 -14.77
C ASP A 137 8.63 14.56 -14.86
N SER A 138 9.19 13.97 -15.93
CA SER A 138 10.64 13.87 -16.13
C SER A 138 11.33 15.23 -16.12
N ARG A 139 12.44 15.34 -15.40
CA ARG A 139 13.30 16.54 -15.40
C ARG A 139 14.78 16.19 -15.57
N TYR A 140 15.07 15.04 -16.17
CA TYR A 140 16.43 14.56 -16.44
C TYR A 140 17.33 14.58 -15.19
N GLY A 141 16.74 14.34 -14.01
CA GLY A 141 17.44 14.38 -12.73
C GLY A 141 17.87 15.78 -12.26
N GLU A 142 17.59 16.87 -12.98
CA GLU A 142 17.99 18.23 -12.57
C GLU A 142 17.07 18.81 -11.50
N ASN A 143 15.81 18.37 -11.45
CA ASN A 143 14.87 18.83 -10.44
C ASN A 143 15.02 18.02 -9.14
N PRO A 144 15.08 18.67 -7.96
CA PRO A 144 15.24 17.98 -6.69
C PRO A 144 14.02 17.17 -6.25
N ASN A 145 12.81 17.54 -6.68
CA ASN A 145 11.52 17.07 -6.15
C ASN A 145 10.60 16.46 -7.20
N ARG A 146 10.98 16.51 -8.48
CA ARG A 146 10.13 16.08 -9.61
C ARG A 146 10.86 15.01 -10.42
N LEU A 147 10.28 13.82 -10.39
CA LEU A 147 10.80 12.61 -11.03
C LEU A 147 9.74 12.05 -11.97
N GLN A 148 10.14 11.43 -13.08
CA GLN A 148 9.21 10.63 -13.88
C GLN A 148 8.81 9.33 -13.20
N ARG A 149 9.67 8.77 -12.34
CA ARG A 149 9.36 7.57 -11.57
C ARG A 149 9.59 7.87 -10.09
N HIS A 150 8.53 7.78 -9.30
CA HIS A 150 8.55 7.98 -7.85
C HIS A 150 7.84 6.83 -7.15
N THR A 151 8.09 6.69 -5.86
CA THR A 151 7.61 5.57 -5.06
C THR A 151 6.47 6.02 -4.16
N GLN A 152 5.27 5.56 -4.46
CA GLN A 152 4.12 5.79 -3.59
C GLN A 152 4.04 4.70 -2.53
N PHE A 153 3.71 5.07 -1.30
CA PHE A 153 3.13 4.11 -0.35
C PHE A 153 1.63 4.28 -0.40
N GLN A 154 0.92 3.23 -0.77
CA GLN A 154 -0.53 3.25 -0.97
C GLN A 154 -1.21 2.56 0.20
N VAL A 155 -2.23 3.19 0.78
CA VAL A 155 -3.11 2.60 1.79
C VAL A 155 -4.55 2.80 1.39
N ILE A 156 -5.32 1.73 1.42
CA ILE A 156 -6.75 1.73 1.11
C ILE A 156 -7.51 1.21 2.31
N LEU A 157 -8.44 2.02 2.82
CA LEU A 157 -9.32 1.68 3.94
C LEU A 157 -10.76 1.64 3.44
N LYS A 158 -11.34 0.44 3.39
CA LYS A 158 -12.74 0.23 3.00
C LYS A 158 -13.41 -0.74 3.98
N PRO A 159 -14.50 -0.34 4.67
CA PRO A 159 -15.06 1.02 4.74
C PRO A 159 -14.11 2.03 5.39
N ASP A 160 -14.43 3.32 5.26
CA ASP A 160 -13.82 4.38 6.08
C ASP A 160 -13.96 4.06 7.59
N PRO A 161 -12.85 4.00 8.35
CA PRO A 161 -12.92 3.77 9.80
C PRO A 161 -13.38 5.00 10.61
N GLY A 162 -13.46 6.19 10.01
CA GLY A 162 -13.88 7.44 10.68
C GLY A 162 -12.79 8.13 11.51
N ASN A 163 -11.63 7.50 11.72
CA ASN A 163 -10.44 8.06 12.38
C ASN A 163 -9.19 8.00 11.48
N SER A 164 -9.41 8.07 10.17
CA SER A 164 -8.39 7.87 9.14
C SER A 164 -7.26 8.91 9.22
N GLN A 165 -7.56 10.16 9.60
CA GLN A 165 -6.56 11.20 9.87
C GLN A 165 -5.66 10.83 11.08
N ASP A 166 -6.24 10.37 12.19
CA ASP A 166 -5.45 9.95 13.36
C ASP A 166 -4.56 8.74 13.06
N LEU A 167 -5.01 7.83 12.20
CA LEU A 167 -4.20 6.71 11.71
C LEU A 167 -3.04 7.20 10.85
N PHE A 168 -3.25 8.22 10.01
CA PHE A 168 -2.19 8.84 9.24
C PHE A 168 -1.16 9.55 10.16
N ILE A 169 -1.60 10.38 11.10
CA ILE A 169 -0.70 11.11 12.00
C ILE A 169 0.16 10.12 12.83
N ARG A 170 -0.44 9.04 13.34
CA ARG A 170 0.30 7.97 14.03
C ARG A 170 1.30 7.23 13.13
N SER A 171 1.02 7.13 11.83
CA SER A 171 1.96 6.56 10.86
C SER A 171 3.21 7.43 10.69
N LEU A 172 3.08 8.76 10.74
CA LEU A 172 4.22 9.67 10.72
C LEU A 172 5.06 9.51 12.00
N SER A 173 4.41 9.40 13.16
CA SER A 173 5.11 9.07 14.41
C SER A 173 5.85 7.74 14.35
N ALA A 174 5.30 6.73 13.65
CA ALA A 174 5.99 5.44 13.45
C ALA A 174 7.25 5.57 12.57
N LEU A 175 7.30 6.54 11.65
CA LEU A 175 8.52 6.88 10.91
C LEU A 175 9.56 7.62 11.78
N GLY A 176 9.20 8.05 12.98
CA GLY A 176 10.05 8.84 13.87
C GLY A 176 9.86 10.35 13.71
N ILE A 177 8.82 10.79 12.99
CA ILE A 177 8.47 12.21 12.86
C ILE A 177 7.74 12.65 14.14
N ASN A 178 8.29 13.63 14.85
CA ASN A 178 7.56 14.26 15.95
C ASN A 178 6.62 15.32 15.37
N VAL A 179 5.34 14.99 15.29
CA VAL A 179 4.30 15.82 14.68
C VAL A 179 4.20 17.21 15.30
N ASN A 180 4.60 17.39 16.57
CA ASN A 180 4.57 18.69 17.24
C ASN A 180 5.69 19.63 16.79
N ASP A 181 6.75 19.10 16.18
CA ASP A 181 7.92 19.87 15.74
C ASP A 181 7.77 20.36 14.29
N HIS A 182 6.76 19.87 13.57
CA HIS A 182 6.52 20.15 12.14
C HIS A 182 5.18 20.87 11.92
N ASP A 183 5.13 21.75 10.92
CA ASP A 183 3.89 22.41 10.52
C ASP A 183 3.11 21.51 9.54
N ILE A 184 2.19 20.70 10.08
CA ILE A 184 1.33 19.80 9.29
C ILE A 184 -0.01 20.47 9.00
N ARG A 185 -0.32 20.67 7.72
CA ARG A 185 -1.56 21.30 7.25
C ARG A 185 -2.33 20.37 6.34
N PHE A 186 -3.64 20.29 6.58
CA PHE A 186 -4.60 19.62 5.70
C PHE A 186 -5.25 20.69 4.83
N VAL A 187 -4.85 20.76 3.56
CA VAL A 187 -5.37 21.71 2.58
C VAL A 187 -6.42 20.98 1.75
N GLU A 188 -7.65 21.49 1.72
CA GLU A 188 -8.72 20.89 0.92
C GLU A 188 -8.35 20.87 -0.56
N ASP A 189 -8.36 19.68 -1.15
CA ASP A 189 -8.15 19.49 -2.59
C ASP A 189 -8.91 18.25 -3.07
N ASN A 190 -9.81 18.45 -4.03
CA ASN A 190 -10.65 17.39 -4.55
C ASN A 190 -9.90 16.66 -5.68
N TRP A 191 -9.90 15.33 -5.62
CA TRP A 191 -9.21 14.53 -6.63
C TRP A 191 -10.21 14.01 -7.69
N GLU A 192 -9.83 14.14 -8.96
CA GLU A 192 -10.60 13.64 -10.09
C GLU A 192 -9.71 12.95 -11.13
N SER A 193 -10.19 11.81 -11.65
CA SER A 193 -9.70 11.16 -12.87
C SER A 193 -10.86 11.05 -13.87
N PRO A 194 -11.04 12.06 -14.74
CA PRO A 194 -12.26 12.24 -15.53
C PRO A 194 -12.30 11.31 -16.74
N VAL A 195 -13.40 10.58 -16.97
CA VAL A 195 -13.60 9.72 -18.17
C VAL A 195 -13.46 10.55 -19.47
N ARG A 196 -12.50 10.22 -20.35
CA ARG A 196 -12.58 10.68 -21.76
C ARG A 196 -13.85 10.06 -22.34
N ARG A 197 -14.86 10.89 -22.66
CA ARG A 197 -16.19 10.46 -23.17
C ARG A 197 -16.08 9.22 -24.06
N CYS A 198 -16.43 8.09 -23.48
CA CYS A 198 -17.02 6.95 -24.17
C CYS A 198 -18.33 6.73 -23.42
N ASP A 199 -19.44 6.57 -24.14
CA ASP A 199 -20.81 6.61 -23.61
C ASP A 199 -20.97 5.86 -22.28
N GLN A 200 -21.81 6.43 -21.40
CA GLN A 200 -22.03 6.05 -19.99
C GLN A 200 -22.30 4.55 -19.74
N ASP A 201 -22.65 3.79 -20.78
CA ASP A 201 -22.90 2.34 -20.71
C ASP A 201 -21.64 1.46 -20.97
N THR A 202 -20.52 2.05 -21.40
CA THR A 202 -19.33 1.32 -21.88
C THR A 202 -18.16 1.30 -20.87
N SER A 203 -18.23 2.07 -19.78
CA SER A 203 -17.06 2.40 -18.95
C SER A 203 -16.49 1.21 -18.17
N VAL A 204 -17.32 0.37 -17.54
CA VAL A 204 -16.83 -0.73 -16.68
C VAL A 204 -16.27 -1.89 -17.51
N ILE A 205 -16.95 -2.27 -18.60
CA ILE A 205 -16.52 -3.37 -19.47
C ILE A 205 -15.24 -2.98 -20.22
N ALA A 206 -15.17 -1.76 -20.77
CA ALA A 206 -13.95 -1.28 -21.43
C ALA A 206 -12.76 -1.20 -20.46
N CYS A 207 -12.99 -0.74 -19.22
CA CYS A 207 -11.96 -0.67 -18.18
C CYS A 207 -11.48 -2.08 -17.76
N LEU A 208 -12.41 -3.03 -17.58
CA LEU A 208 -12.09 -4.44 -17.30
C LEU A 208 -11.32 -5.11 -18.44
N ILE A 209 -11.70 -4.84 -19.69
CA ILE A 209 -10.99 -5.36 -20.87
C ILE A 209 -9.58 -4.76 -20.93
N SER A 210 -9.40 -3.45 -20.75
CA SER A 210 -8.06 -2.85 -20.74
C SER A 210 -7.16 -3.39 -19.62
N LEU A 211 -7.71 -3.62 -18.42
CA LEU A 211 -7.00 -4.27 -17.30
C LEU A 211 -6.63 -5.73 -17.59
N LEU A 212 -7.51 -6.49 -18.24
CA LEU A 212 -7.29 -7.90 -18.56
C LEU A 212 -6.32 -8.11 -19.74
N PHE A 213 -6.29 -7.20 -20.70
CA PHE A 213 -5.47 -7.30 -21.91
C PHE A 213 -4.20 -6.44 -21.89
N GLY A 214 -3.92 -5.75 -20.78
CA GLY A 214 -2.65 -5.04 -20.57
C GLY A 214 -2.43 -3.87 -21.54
N TYR A 215 -3.50 -3.20 -21.99
CA TYR A 215 -3.35 -2.03 -22.86
C TYR A 215 -2.88 -0.82 -22.02
N PRO A 216 -1.67 -0.28 -22.27
CA PRO A 216 -1.01 0.67 -21.37
C PRO A 216 -1.49 2.13 -21.54
N CYS A 217 -2.43 2.40 -22.44
CA CYS A 217 -2.84 3.76 -22.77
C CYS A 217 -4.23 4.07 -22.23
N LEU A 218 -4.28 4.98 -21.24
CA LEU A 218 -5.50 5.59 -20.71
C LEU A 218 -6.46 4.67 -19.96
N LEU A 219 -6.01 4.20 -18.80
CA LEU A 219 -6.94 3.88 -17.72
C LEU A 219 -7.50 5.18 -17.15
N VAL A 220 -8.52 5.67 -17.83
CA VAL A 220 -9.34 6.73 -17.29
C VAL A 220 -10.30 6.10 -16.30
N LEU A 221 -10.05 6.34 -15.01
CA LEU A 221 -10.70 5.57 -13.95
C LEU A 221 -12.17 5.94 -13.76
N GLY A 222 -12.60 7.12 -14.25
CA GLY A 222 -13.95 7.62 -13.98
C GLY A 222 -14.24 7.70 -12.48
N ALA A 223 -13.21 8.11 -11.74
CA ALA A 223 -13.16 8.10 -10.30
C ALA A 223 -12.99 9.54 -9.80
N TRP A 224 -13.72 9.86 -8.74
CA TRP A 224 -13.60 11.15 -8.08
C TRP A 224 -13.85 10.99 -6.58
N GLY A 225 -13.23 11.87 -5.81
CA GLY A 225 -13.33 11.87 -4.36
C GLY A 225 -13.06 13.25 -3.77
N LEU A 226 -13.60 13.45 -2.58
CA LEU A 226 -13.26 14.62 -1.76
C LEU A 226 -11.96 14.33 -1.03
N GLY A 227 -11.11 15.33 -0.85
CA GLY A 227 -9.78 15.06 -0.36
C GLY A 227 -9.08 16.24 0.30
N TRP A 228 -7.88 15.92 0.77
CA TRP A 228 -6.94 16.87 1.29
C TRP A 228 -5.54 16.56 0.76
N GLU A 229 -4.83 17.59 0.35
CA GLU A 229 -3.37 17.56 0.30
C GLU A 229 -2.82 17.79 1.69
N ILE A 230 -1.85 16.97 2.09
CA ILE A 230 -1.17 17.10 3.37
C ILE A 230 0.20 17.71 3.12
N TRP A 231 0.40 18.89 3.69
CA TRP A 231 1.63 19.66 3.60
C TRP A 231 2.38 19.56 4.93
N MET A 232 3.69 19.33 4.87
CA MET A 232 4.59 19.33 6.01
C MET A 232 5.77 20.25 5.70
N ASP A 233 5.98 21.27 6.53
CA ASP A 233 7.06 22.27 6.39
C ASP A 233 7.15 22.90 4.99
N GLY A 234 5.98 23.14 4.36
CA GLY A 234 5.89 23.77 3.04
C GLY A 234 6.11 22.83 1.86
N MET A 235 6.14 21.51 2.07
CA MET A 235 6.17 20.49 1.02
C MET A 235 4.95 19.56 1.14
N GLU A 236 4.25 19.34 0.04
CA GLU A 236 3.17 18.35 -0.06
C GLU A 236 3.76 16.93 0.05
N ILE A 237 3.36 16.17 1.07
CA ILE A 237 3.92 14.85 1.38
C ILE A 237 2.93 13.70 1.16
N THR A 238 1.63 13.95 1.13
CA THR A 238 0.60 12.91 1.06
C THR A 238 -0.69 13.46 0.46
N GLN A 239 -1.37 12.64 -0.34
CA GLN A 239 -2.75 12.87 -0.78
C GLN A 239 -3.71 12.01 0.04
N PHE A 240 -4.82 12.62 0.48
CA PHE A 240 -5.93 11.95 1.12
C PHE A 240 -7.17 12.04 0.22
N THR A 241 -7.80 10.91 -0.11
CA THR A 241 -8.95 10.89 -1.02
C THR A 241 -10.05 9.97 -0.51
N TYR A 242 -11.25 10.51 -0.33
CA TYR A 242 -12.49 9.79 -0.01
C TYR A 242 -13.28 9.55 -1.30
N PHE A 243 -13.08 8.38 -1.90
CA PHE A 243 -13.71 8.04 -3.17
C PHE A 243 -15.24 7.90 -3.04
N GLN A 244 -15.95 8.75 -3.78
CA GLN A 244 -17.39 8.70 -3.91
C GLN A 244 -17.81 7.82 -5.10
N GLN A 245 -16.96 7.80 -6.14
CA GLN A 245 -17.22 7.07 -7.38
C GLN A 245 -15.92 6.47 -7.92
N ALA A 246 -16.02 5.29 -8.55
CA ALA A 246 -14.98 4.71 -9.38
C ALA A 246 -15.61 3.92 -10.54
N GLY A 247 -15.05 3.99 -11.75
CA GLY A 247 -15.59 3.31 -12.93
C GLY A 247 -17.00 3.75 -13.29
N SER A 248 -17.38 5.00 -13.02
CA SER A 248 -18.76 5.50 -13.13
C SER A 248 -19.78 4.83 -12.20
N LEU A 249 -19.32 4.06 -11.20
CA LEU A 249 -20.16 3.43 -10.19
C LEU A 249 -19.99 4.14 -8.84
N GLN A 250 -21.12 4.43 -8.19
CA GLN A 250 -21.11 4.98 -6.84
C GLN A 250 -20.59 3.93 -5.85
N LEU A 251 -19.63 4.34 -5.01
CA LEU A 251 -19.04 3.45 -4.02
C LEU A 251 -19.87 3.45 -2.75
N MET A 252 -20.32 2.25 -2.35
CA MET A 252 -21.02 2.01 -1.09
C MET A 252 -20.42 0.75 -0.46
N PRO A 253 -19.71 0.84 0.68
CA PRO A 253 -19.34 2.05 1.42
C PRO A 253 -18.23 2.88 0.74
N VAL A 254 -18.09 4.15 1.15
CA VAL A 254 -16.99 5.04 0.77
C VAL A 254 -15.65 4.41 1.15
N SER A 255 -14.65 4.58 0.27
CA SER A 255 -13.30 4.09 0.48
C SER A 255 -12.35 5.27 0.69
N VAL A 256 -11.45 5.15 1.65
CA VAL A 256 -10.39 6.13 1.90
C VAL A 256 -9.10 5.63 1.29
N GLU A 257 -8.46 6.51 0.54
CA GLU A 257 -7.15 6.34 -0.02
C GLU A 257 -6.17 7.32 0.63
N ILE A 258 -5.04 6.81 1.09
CA ILE A 258 -3.93 7.58 1.64
C ILE A 258 -2.69 7.24 0.81
N THR A 259 -2.14 8.24 0.14
CA THR A 259 -1.05 8.07 -0.83
C THR A 259 0.14 8.90 -0.41
N TYR A 260 1.17 8.25 0.12
CA TYR A 260 2.38 8.91 0.62
C TYR A 260 3.39 9.09 -0.51
N GLY A 261 3.99 10.29 -0.61
CA GLY A 261 5.19 10.53 -1.41
C GLY A 261 6.45 10.23 -0.60
N LEU A 262 6.97 9.00 -0.71
CA LEU A 262 8.07 8.54 0.15
C LEU A 262 9.34 9.36 -0.03
N GLU A 263 9.69 9.73 -1.26
CA GLU A 263 10.87 10.55 -1.55
C GLU A 263 10.81 11.88 -0.79
N ARG A 264 9.67 12.58 -0.85
CA ARG A 264 9.48 13.88 -0.19
C ARG A 264 9.55 13.77 1.33
N ILE A 265 8.88 12.77 1.91
CA ILE A 265 8.92 12.53 3.37
C ILE A 265 10.35 12.25 3.84
N LEU A 266 11.09 11.44 3.08
CA LEU A 266 12.45 11.05 3.45
C LEU A 266 13.47 12.15 3.19
N MET A 267 13.25 13.01 2.19
CA MET A 267 14.05 14.22 2.01
C MET A 267 14.00 15.11 3.25
N LEU A 268 12.79 15.33 3.80
CA LEU A 268 12.60 16.09 5.03
C LEU A 268 13.23 15.38 6.24
N LEU A 269 12.99 14.08 6.41
CA LEU A 269 13.51 13.30 7.54
C LEU A 269 15.03 13.17 7.59
N GLN A 270 15.67 13.06 6.42
CA GLN A 270 17.12 12.95 6.33
C GLN A 270 17.81 14.32 6.19
N GLY A 271 17.03 15.41 6.09
CA GLY A 271 17.56 16.76 5.93
C GLY A 271 18.30 16.95 4.60
N VAL A 272 17.87 16.27 3.54
CA VAL A 272 18.48 16.38 2.20
C VAL A 272 17.60 17.20 1.26
N ASP A 273 18.25 18.00 0.42
CA ASP A 273 17.63 18.95 -0.51
C ASP A 273 17.30 18.37 -1.88
N HIS A 274 17.75 17.14 -2.16
CA HIS A 274 17.62 16.52 -3.47
C HIS A 274 17.38 15.01 -3.34
N PHE A 275 16.44 14.47 -4.13
CA PHE A 275 16.11 13.04 -4.11
C PHE A 275 17.33 12.11 -4.28
N LYS A 276 18.33 12.49 -5.09
CA LYS A 276 19.54 11.68 -5.36
C LYS A 276 20.32 11.37 -4.08
N LYS A 277 20.27 12.27 -3.10
CA LYS A 277 21.04 12.20 -1.84
C LYS A 277 20.32 11.40 -0.75
N ILE A 278 19.08 10.99 -0.98
CA ILE A 278 18.34 10.17 -0.01
C ILE A 278 19.12 8.86 0.19
N GLN A 279 19.39 8.51 1.44
CA GLN A 279 19.94 7.22 1.81
C GLN A 279 18.89 6.13 1.63
N TYR A 280 19.13 5.23 0.68
CA TYR A 280 18.22 4.15 0.35
C TYR A 280 18.41 2.96 1.30
N ALA A 281 19.66 2.55 1.48
CA ALA A 281 20.12 1.54 2.41
C ALA A 281 21.49 1.95 2.97
N ASP A 282 22.07 1.14 3.86
CA ASP A 282 23.36 1.45 4.46
C ASP A 282 24.44 1.58 3.38
N GLY A 283 24.94 2.80 3.17
CA GLY A 283 25.97 3.13 2.18
C GLY A 283 25.50 3.18 0.73
N ILE A 284 24.18 3.14 0.46
CA ILE A 284 23.61 3.21 -0.89
C ILE A 284 22.63 4.38 -0.97
N THR A 285 22.83 5.26 -1.94
CA THR A 285 21.93 6.40 -2.17
C THR A 285 20.85 6.08 -3.20
N TYR A 286 19.73 6.80 -3.14
CA TYR A 286 18.65 6.68 -4.13
C TYR A 286 19.15 7.08 -5.53
N GLY A 287 20.04 8.06 -5.62
CA GLY A 287 20.66 8.47 -6.88
C GLY A 287 21.44 7.35 -7.56
N GLU A 288 22.22 6.56 -6.80
CA GLU A 288 22.96 5.41 -7.34
C GLU A 288 22.05 4.35 -7.97
N LEU A 289 20.83 4.19 -7.45
CA LEU A 289 19.89 3.17 -7.93
C LEU A 289 19.00 3.65 -9.07
N PHE A 290 18.56 4.91 -9.04
CA PHE A 290 17.45 5.39 -9.88
C PHE A 290 17.79 6.58 -10.77
N LEU A 291 18.93 7.25 -10.58
CA LEU A 291 19.29 8.42 -11.40
C LEU A 291 19.39 8.07 -12.89
N GLU A 292 20.01 6.95 -13.22
CA GLU A 292 20.17 6.54 -14.62
C GLU A 292 18.82 6.29 -15.30
N ASN A 293 17.85 5.74 -14.56
CA ASN A 293 16.50 5.54 -15.09
C ASN A 293 15.88 6.90 -15.45
N GLU A 294 15.98 7.90 -14.56
CA GLU A 294 15.49 9.26 -14.79
C GLU A 294 16.15 9.95 -16.00
N LEU A 295 17.38 9.56 -16.36
CA LEU A 295 18.10 10.10 -17.52
C LEU A 295 17.73 9.40 -18.84
N ILE A 296 17.60 8.08 -18.83
CA ILE A 296 17.49 7.25 -20.05
C ILE A 296 16.06 7.17 -20.61
N THR A 297 15.02 7.24 -19.78
CA THR A 297 13.66 6.80 -20.20
C THR A 297 12.83 7.82 -21.01
N ASN A 298 13.49 8.58 -21.89
CA ASN A 298 12.84 9.38 -22.94
C ASN A 298 13.06 8.78 -24.33
#